data_AF-A0A2W1B9V6-F1
#
_entry.id   AF-A0A2W1B9V6-F1
#
_cell.length_a   1.000
_cell.length_b   1.000
_cell.length_c   1.000
_cell.angle_alpha   90.00
_cell.angle_beta   90.00
_cell.angle_gamma   90.00
#
_symmetry.space_group_name_H-M   'P 1'
#
loop_
_entity.id
_entity.type
_entity.pdbx_description
1 polymer ?
#
loop_
_entity_poly.entity_id
_entity_poly.type
_entity_poly.pdbx_seq_one_letter_code
_entity_poly.pdbx_strand_id
1 'polypeptide(L)'
;MNYFILELDTTSPVIEIKCPDYTTKREPLPIIIQANEALDSWHDVFIIDSQGARYNVILTLNGDRFEGLISFNEVHHGVATIFARTRDEVFNVSNIAQKSIVVMADAEVFLEILISEETADLQITEATMPIQLSEAVMALVSAEETQDIKASESAREIELSVEWE
;
A
#
# COMPACT_ATOMS: atom_id res chain seq x y z
N MET A 1 -0.72 -40.56 -48.75
CA MET A 1 -1.31 -39.21 -48.73
C MET A 1 -1.09 -38.69 -47.32
N ASN A 2 -0.23 -37.68 -47.13
CA ASN A 2 -0.05 -37.06 -45.83
C ASN A 2 -0.90 -35.80 -45.78
N TYR A 3 -1.73 -35.69 -44.76
CA TYR A 3 -2.43 -34.47 -44.40
C TYR A 3 -2.14 -34.17 -42.93
N PHE A 4 -2.28 -32.90 -42.56
CA PHE A 4 -2.33 -32.47 -41.18
C PHE A 4 -3.65 -31.74 -40.96
N ILE A 5 -4.16 -31.81 -39.74
CA ILE A 5 -5.35 -31.08 -39.29
C ILE A 5 -4.84 -29.84 -38.57
N LEU A 6 -5.39 -28.68 -38.94
CA LEU A 6 -5.12 -27.41 -38.27
C LEU A 6 -6.43 -26.97 -37.60
N GLU A 7 -6.40 -26.86 -36.29
CA GLU A 7 -7.51 -26.33 -35.51
C GLU A 7 -7.24 -24.84 -35.26
N LEU A 8 -8.21 -24.01 -35.62
CA LEU A 8 -8.15 -22.57 -35.41
C LEU A 8 -9.01 -22.25 -34.19
N ASP A 9 -8.37 -21.81 -33.12
CA ASP A 9 -9.05 -21.23 -31.97
C ASP A 9 -8.98 -19.70 -32.04
N THR A 10 -10.11 -19.07 -31.77
CA THR A 10 -10.30 -17.61 -31.78
C THR A 10 -11.01 -17.11 -30.53
N THR A 11 -11.25 -18.00 -29.57
CA THR A 11 -11.98 -17.69 -28.35
C THR A 11 -11.03 -17.02 -27.39
N SER A 12 -11.40 -15.84 -26.88
CA SER A 12 -10.57 -15.14 -25.90
C SER A 12 -10.89 -15.62 -24.48
N PRO A 13 -9.90 -15.75 -23.60
CA PRO A 13 -10.14 -16.07 -22.21
C PRO A 13 -10.90 -14.95 -21.50
N VAL A 14 -11.81 -15.34 -20.62
CA VAL A 14 -12.54 -14.45 -19.72
C VAL A 14 -11.88 -14.50 -18.36
N ILE A 15 -11.42 -13.35 -17.88
CA ILE A 15 -10.71 -13.22 -16.61
C ILE A 15 -11.47 -12.38 -15.58
N GLU A 16 -11.25 -12.70 -14.31
CA GLU A 16 -11.72 -11.98 -13.13
C GLU A 16 -10.60 -11.74 -12.11
N ILE A 17 -10.64 -10.59 -11.42
CA ILE A 17 -9.68 -10.26 -10.36
C ILE A 17 -10.30 -10.58 -9.00
N LYS A 18 -9.64 -11.45 -8.24
CA LYS A 18 -9.99 -11.82 -6.86
C LYS A 18 -8.94 -11.27 -5.91
N CYS A 19 -9.34 -10.28 -5.12
CA CYS A 19 -8.58 -9.76 -3.99
C CYS A 19 -9.55 -9.14 -2.98
N PRO A 20 -9.12 -8.84 -1.75
CA PRO A 20 -9.87 -8.01 -0.81
C PRO A 20 -10.21 -6.63 -1.39
N ASP A 21 -11.24 -5.97 -0.82
CA ASP A 21 -11.71 -4.65 -1.26
C ASP A 21 -10.93 -3.47 -0.63
N TYR A 22 -10.07 -3.77 0.34
CA TYR A 22 -9.18 -2.81 0.97
C TYR A 22 -7.81 -3.41 1.27
N THR A 23 -6.81 -2.55 1.46
CA THR A 23 -5.45 -2.92 1.84
C THR A 23 -4.80 -1.83 2.67
N THR A 24 -3.69 -2.17 3.32
CA THR A 24 -2.83 -1.23 4.05
C THR A 24 -1.43 -1.27 3.45
N LYS A 25 -0.57 -0.33 3.86
CA LYS A 25 0.83 -0.32 3.43
C LYS A 25 1.73 -1.32 4.18
N ARG A 26 1.19 -2.07 5.13
CA ARG A 26 2.00 -2.94 6.01
C ARG A 26 2.21 -4.32 5.43
N GLU A 27 1.14 -4.91 4.89
CA GLU A 27 1.13 -6.28 4.43
C GLU A 27 0.85 -6.34 2.93
N PRO A 28 1.63 -7.14 2.17
CA PRO A 28 1.33 -7.40 0.77
C PRO A 28 -0.06 -8.03 0.61
N LEU A 29 -0.83 -7.52 -0.35
CA LEU A 29 -2.16 -8.01 -0.66
C LEU A 29 -2.08 -9.27 -1.53
N PRO A 30 -2.72 -10.40 -1.15
CA PRO A 30 -2.89 -11.52 -2.05
C PRO A 30 -3.87 -11.18 -3.17
N ILE A 31 -3.44 -11.46 -4.40
CA ILE A 31 -4.25 -11.30 -5.61
C ILE A 31 -4.25 -12.58 -6.42
N ILE A 32 -5.41 -12.92 -6.98
CA ILE A 32 -5.58 -13.99 -7.95
C ILE A 32 -6.30 -13.42 -9.16
N ILE A 33 -5.74 -13.59 -10.34
CA ILE A 33 -6.42 -13.37 -11.62
C ILE A 33 -6.82 -14.74 -12.15
N GLN A 34 -8.11 -15.04 -12.11
CA GLN A 34 -8.65 -16.33 -12.53
C GLN A 34 -9.18 -16.23 -13.96
N ALA A 35 -8.84 -17.19 -14.82
CA ALA A 35 -9.47 -17.37 -16.12
C ALA A 35 -10.42 -18.58 -16.14
N ASN A 36 -11.24 -18.67 -17.18
CA ASN A 36 -12.09 -19.82 -17.47
C ASN A 36 -11.36 -20.95 -18.23
N GLU A 37 -10.09 -20.75 -18.58
CA GLU A 37 -9.28 -21.69 -19.36
C GLU A 37 -7.77 -21.53 -19.06
N ALA A 38 -6.93 -22.38 -19.64
CA ALA A 38 -5.49 -22.36 -19.45
C ALA A 38 -4.86 -21.09 -20.06
N LEU A 39 -3.93 -20.48 -19.33
CA LEU A 39 -3.25 -19.26 -19.73
C LEU A 39 -1.80 -19.54 -20.10
N ASP A 40 -1.24 -18.66 -20.93
CA ASP A 40 0.21 -18.62 -21.11
C ASP A 40 0.88 -17.73 -20.04
N SER A 41 2.21 -17.59 -20.10
CA SER A 41 2.98 -16.84 -19.10
C SER A 41 2.88 -15.31 -19.22
N TRP A 42 2.30 -14.79 -20.29
CA TRP A 42 2.19 -13.35 -20.51
C TRP A 42 1.02 -12.76 -19.74
N HIS A 43 1.29 -11.63 -19.11
CA HIS A 43 0.29 -10.84 -18.42
C HIS A 43 0.67 -9.36 -18.42
N ASP A 44 -0.33 -8.49 -18.46
CA ASP A 44 -0.20 -7.05 -18.21
C ASP A 44 -1.08 -6.72 -17.02
N VAL A 45 -0.45 -6.62 -15.85
CA VAL A 45 -1.13 -6.31 -14.59
C VAL A 45 -0.50 -5.07 -14.01
N PHE A 46 -1.32 -4.08 -13.69
CA PHE A 46 -0.85 -2.83 -13.14
C PHE A 46 -1.92 -2.16 -12.27
N ILE A 47 -1.46 -1.24 -11.44
CA ILE A 47 -2.28 -0.48 -10.51
C ILE A 47 -2.18 0.98 -10.93
N ILE A 48 -3.31 1.67 -10.96
CA ILE A 48 -3.36 3.12 -11.03
C ILE A 48 -3.81 3.63 -9.67
N ASP A 49 -2.99 4.48 -9.05
CA ASP A 49 -3.30 5.05 -7.73
C ASP A 49 -4.23 6.27 -7.82
N SER A 50 -4.58 6.81 -6.66
CA SER A 50 -5.46 7.99 -6.54
C SER A 50 -4.90 9.27 -7.17
N GLN A 51 -3.59 9.31 -7.44
CA GLN A 51 -2.89 10.40 -8.11
C GLN A 51 -2.64 10.12 -9.60
N GLY A 52 -3.05 8.96 -10.10
CA GLY A 52 -2.88 8.54 -11.49
C GLY A 52 -1.53 7.90 -11.80
N ALA A 53 -0.69 7.60 -10.80
CA ALA A 53 0.58 6.92 -11.03
C ALA A 53 0.36 5.42 -11.31
N ARG A 54 1.10 4.89 -12.27
CA ARG A 54 1.03 3.48 -12.71
C ARG A 54 2.14 2.65 -12.08
N TYR A 55 1.77 1.53 -11.46
CA TYR A 55 2.70 0.56 -10.89
C TYR A 55 2.46 -0.80 -11.55
N ASN A 56 3.49 -1.37 -12.18
CA ASN A 56 3.37 -2.69 -12.80
C ASN A 56 3.52 -3.79 -11.74
N VAL A 57 2.77 -4.87 -11.92
CA VAL A 57 2.73 -6.02 -11.02
C VAL A 57 3.14 -7.25 -11.80
N ILE A 58 4.01 -8.06 -11.21
CA ILE A 58 4.42 -9.35 -11.76
C ILE A 58 3.78 -10.45 -10.92
N LEU A 59 3.12 -11.39 -11.57
CA LEU A 59 2.46 -12.52 -10.94
C LEU A 59 3.01 -13.85 -11.47
N THR A 60 2.77 -14.92 -10.72
CA THR A 60 3.19 -16.27 -11.10
C THR A 60 2.03 -16.99 -11.76
N LEU A 61 2.27 -17.59 -12.93
CA LEU A 61 1.31 -18.43 -13.61
C LEU A 61 1.17 -19.78 -12.88
N ASN A 62 -0.07 -20.22 -12.68
CA ASN A 62 -0.41 -21.53 -12.15
C ASN A 62 -1.61 -22.11 -12.92
N GLY A 63 -1.35 -22.61 -14.13
CA GLY A 63 -2.36 -23.19 -15.01
C GLY A 63 -3.37 -22.17 -15.54
N ASP A 64 -4.54 -22.10 -14.91
CA ASP A 64 -5.67 -21.25 -15.31
C ASP A 64 -5.73 -19.90 -14.56
N ARG A 65 -4.71 -19.61 -13.74
CA ARG A 65 -4.68 -18.40 -12.92
C ARG A 65 -3.29 -17.80 -12.79
N PHE A 66 -3.25 -16.50 -12.54
CA PHE A 66 -2.06 -15.82 -12.03
C PHE A 66 -2.25 -15.50 -10.55
N GLU A 67 -1.25 -15.79 -9.74
CA GLU A 67 -1.28 -15.54 -8.31
C GLU A 67 -0.01 -14.84 -7.82
N GLY A 68 -0.16 -14.04 -6.77
CA GLY A 68 0.98 -13.33 -6.18
C GLY A 68 0.58 -12.38 -5.07
N LEU A 69 1.56 -11.61 -4.64
CA LEU A 69 1.45 -10.61 -3.58
C LEU A 69 1.78 -9.23 -4.14
N ILE A 70 0.92 -8.26 -3.90
CA ILE A 70 1.11 -6.87 -4.31
C ILE A 70 1.49 -6.04 -3.09
N SER A 71 2.61 -5.31 -3.16
CA SER A 71 2.95 -4.29 -2.17
C SER A 71 2.37 -2.94 -2.57
N PHE A 72 1.73 -2.26 -1.60
CA PHE A 72 1.15 -0.92 -1.77
C PHE A 72 2.01 0.18 -1.13
N ASN A 73 3.27 -0.10 -0.79
CA ASN A 73 4.13 0.83 -0.05
C ASN A 73 4.30 2.16 -0.80
N GLU A 74 4.52 2.09 -2.11
CA GLU A 74 4.74 3.24 -3.00
C GLU A 74 3.42 3.84 -3.53
N VAL A 75 2.28 3.18 -3.31
CA VAL A 75 0.97 3.61 -3.83
C VAL A 75 0.38 4.68 -2.92
N HIS A 76 -0.19 5.75 -3.48
CA HIS A 76 -0.88 6.78 -2.67
C HIS A 76 -2.13 6.22 -1.99
N HIS A 77 -2.46 6.75 -0.81
CA HIS A 77 -3.70 6.39 -0.11
C HIS A 77 -4.93 6.86 -0.90
N GLY A 78 -6.07 6.20 -0.65
CA GLY A 78 -7.33 6.44 -1.35
C GLY A 78 -7.71 5.28 -2.27
N VAL A 79 -8.56 5.55 -3.25
CA VAL A 79 -9.01 4.52 -4.18
C VAL A 79 -7.95 4.30 -5.26
N ALA A 80 -7.47 3.07 -5.36
CA ALA A 80 -6.64 2.60 -6.47
C ALA A 80 -7.46 1.63 -7.34
N THR A 81 -7.08 1.48 -8.60
CA THR A 81 -7.69 0.53 -9.52
C THR A 81 -6.65 -0.42 -10.07
N ILE A 82 -6.88 -1.71 -9.89
CA ILE A 82 -6.07 -2.79 -10.44
C ILE A 82 -6.64 -3.14 -11.81
N PHE A 83 -5.78 -3.19 -12.82
CA PHE A 83 -6.09 -3.62 -14.18
C PHE A 83 -5.33 -4.89 -14.49
N ALA A 84 -5.98 -5.79 -15.23
CA ALA A 84 -5.39 -7.03 -15.69
C ALA A 84 -5.79 -7.35 -17.13
N ARG A 85 -4.82 -7.84 -17.90
CA ARG A 85 -5.01 -8.60 -19.13
C ARG A 85 -4.07 -9.79 -19.15
N THR A 86 -4.54 -10.89 -19.71
CA THR A 86 -3.76 -12.12 -19.92
C THR A 86 -4.04 -12.64 -21.34
N ARG A 87 -3.44 -13.76 -21.70
CA ARG A 87 -3.76 -14.48 -22.93
C ARG A 87 -3.72 -15.99 -22.70
N ASP A 88 -4.41 -16.72 -23.55
CA ASP A 88 -4.42 -18.19 -23.55
C ASP A 88 -3.14 -18.77 -24.20
N GLU A 89 -3.05 -20.10 -24.25
CA GLU A 89 -1.90 -20.83 -24.83
C GLU A 89 -1.72 -20.61 -26.35
N VAL A 90 -2.76 -20.11 -27.04
CA VAL A 90 -2.77 -19.82 -28.49
C VAL A 90 -2.75 -18.31 -28.79
N PHE A 91 -2.48 -17.51 -27.77
CA PHE A 91 -2.27 -16.06 -27.82
C PHE A 91 -3.53 -15.19 -28.11
N ASN A 92 -4.74 -15.68 -27.84
CA ASN A 92 -5.91 -14.81 -27.79
C ASN A 92 -5.88 -13.98 -26.50
N VAL A 93 -6.06 -12.66 -26.64
CA VAL A 93 -5.98 -11.72 -25.51
C VAL A 93 -7.32 -11.62 -24.79
N SER A 94 -7.29 -11.62 -23.47
CA SER A 94 -8.48 -11.55 -22.62
C SER A 94 -9.23 -10.20 -22.71
N ASN A 95 -10.42 -10.18 -22.07
CA ASN A 95 -11.05 -8.94 -21.63
C ASN A 95 -10.13 -8.14 -20.69
N ILE A 96 -10.36 -6.83 -20.58
CA ILE A 96 -9.73 -6.01 -19.54
C ILE A 96 -10.54 -6.22 -18.26
N ALA A 97 -9.93 -6.87 -17.26
CA ALA A 97 -10.51 -6.91 -15.93
C ALA A 97 -10.03 -5.72 -15.11
N GLN A 98 -10.93 -5.16 -14.31
CA GLN A 98 -10.63 -4.04 -13.43
C GLN A 98 -11.27 -4.26 -12.06
N LYS A 99 -10.55 -3.93 -10.99
CA LYS A 99 -11.06 -3.98 -9.61
C LYS A 99 -10.56 -2.77 -8.84
N SER A 100 -11.47 -2.04 -8.23
CA SER A 100 -11.15 -0.94 -7.32
C SER A 100 -10.82 -1.49 -5.93
N ILE A 101 -9.84 -0.88 -5.27
CA ILE A 101 -9.41 -1.21 -3.91
C ILE A 101 -9.15 0.07 -3.13
N VAL A 102 -9.50 0.08 -1.85
CA VAL A 102 -9.21 1.18 -0.94
C VAL A 102 -7.84 0.96 -0.29
N VAL A 103 -6.88 1.82 -0.58
CA VAL A 103 -5.57 1.88 0.08
C VAL A 103 -5.69 2.80 1.29
N MET A 104 -5.70 2.20 2.48
CA MET A 104 -5.81 2.95 3.73
C MET A 104 -4.48 3.66 4.04
N ALA A 105 -4.57 4.91 4.52
CA ALA A 105 -3.42 5.56 5.14
C ALA A 105 -3.01 4.76 6.39
N ASP A 106 -1.71 4.69 6.70
CA ASP A 106 -1.24 3.91 7.85
C ASP A 106 -1.97 4.32 9.14
N ALA A 107 -2.59 3.30 9.74
CA ALA A 107 -3.32 3.24 11.01
C ALA A 107 -4.76 3.79 11.05
N GLU A 108 -5.72 2.92 10.78
CA GLU A 108 -6.79 2.64 11.75
C GLU A 108 -6.93 1.11 11.90
N VAL A 109 -6.66 0.61 13.11
CA VAL A 109 -6.92 -0.78 13.48
C VAL A 109 -8.42 -0.89 13.71
N PHE A 110 -9.15 -1.53 12.80
CA PHE A 110 -10.55 -1.83 13.02
C PHE A 110 -10.66 -3.12 13.85
N LEU A 111 -11.14 -2.99 15.08
CA LEU A 111 -11.55 -4.11 15.91
C LEU A 111 -13.03 -4.39 15.61
N GLU A 112 -13.32 -5.50 14.92
CA GLU A 112 -14.70 -5.96 14.73
C GLU A 112 -15.15 -6.73 15.98
N ILE A 113 -16.17 -6.20 16.66
CA ILE A 113 -16.75 -6.81 17.86
C ILE A 113 -18.16 -7.27 17.51
N LEU A 114 -18.37 -8.59 17.55
CA LEU A 114 -19.70 -9.20 17.39
C LEU A 114 -20.29 -9.45 18.78
N ILE A 115 -21.29 -8.65 19.16
CA ILE A 115 -21.99 -8.80 20.45
C ILE A 115 -23.29 -9.57 20.20
N SER A 116 -23.41 -10.76 20.78
CA SER A 116 -24.58 -11.65 20.62
C SER A 116 -25.66 -11.45 21.68
N GLU A 117 -25.48 -10.53 22.63
CA GLU A 117 -26.38 -10.25 23.75
C GLU A 117 -26.74 -8.76 23.86
N GLU A 118 -27.82 -8.43 24.58
CA GLU A 118 -28.41 -7.08 24.61
C GLU A 118 -27.48 -6.00 25.23
N THR A 119 -26.49 -6.40 26.05
CA THR A 119 -25.41 -5.54 26.57
C THR A 119 -24.13 -6.35 26.82
N ALA A 120 -22.96 -5.85 26.39
CA ALA A 120 -21.65 -6.39 26.76
C ALA A 120 -20.70 -5.26 27.20
N ASP A 121 -20.00 -5.45 28.31
CA ASP A 121 -18.98 -4.53 28.79
C ASP A 121 -17.68 -4.71 27.99
N LEU A 122 -17.30 -3.69 27.22
CA LEU A 122 -16.05 -3.66 26.47
C LEU A 122 -14.96 -2.99 27.31
N GLN A 123 -14.03 -3.77 27.85
CA GLN A 123 -12.81 -3.25 28.45
C GLN A 123 -11.69 -3.17 27.42
N ILE A 124 -11.49 -1.98 26.84
CA ILE A 124 -10.30 -1.67 26.06
C ILE A 124 -9.24 -1.20 27.05
N THR A 125 -8.30 -2.07 27.39
CA THR A 125 -7.09 -1.67 28.10
C THR A 125 -6.08 -1.23 27.04
N GLU A 126 -5.61 0.02 27.08
CA GLU A 126 -4.54 0.47 26.20
C GLU A 126 -3.33 -0.45 26.36
N ALA A 127 -3.08 -1.30 25.36
CA ALA A 127 -1.83 -2.03 25.27
C ALA A 127 -0.79 -1.09 24.65
N THR A 128 0.00 -0.41 25.49
CA THR A 128 1.17 0.31 25.03
C THR A 128 2.17 -0.69 24.46
N MET A 129 2.45 -0.63 23.15
CA MET A 129 3.53 -1.37 22.54
C MET A 129 4.85 -0.60 22.76
N PRO A 130 5.82 -1.14 23.52
CA PRO A 130 7.11 -0.48 23.65
C PRO A 130 7.86 -0.53 22.32
N ILE A 131 8.26 0.64 21.82
CA ILE A 131 9.20 0.75 20.70
C ILE A 131 10.57 0.32 21.25
N GLN A 132 11.08 -0.82 20.79
CA GLN A 132 12.45 -1.27 21.08
C GLN A 132 13.42 -0.40 20.27
N LEU A 133 13.83 0.73 20.83
CA LEU A 133 14.93 1.52 20.29
C LEU A 133 16.25 0.80 20.59
N SER A 134 17.07 0.54 19.57
CA SER A 134 18.42 0.03 19.79
C SER A 134 19.29 1.13 20.44
N GLU A 135 20.26 0.75 21.28
CA GLU A 135 21.16 1.70 21.97
C GLU A 135 21.80 2.73 21.02
N ALA A 136 22.00 2.36 19.76
CA ALA A 136 22.56 3.24 18.73
C ALA A 136 21.69 4.47 18.41
N VAL A 137 20.36 4.40 18.61
CA VAL A 137 19.44 5.52 18.36
C VAL A 137 19.36 6.45 19.58
N MET A 138 19.57 5.93 20.79
CA MET A 138 19.52 6.73 22.03
C MET A 138 20.70 7.71 22.13
N ALA A 139 21.84 7.39 21.50
CA ALA A 139 23.02 8.26 21.47
C ALA A 139 22.87 9.51 20.59
N LEU A 140 21.92 9.53 19.63
CA LEU A 140 21.67 10.71 18.79
C LEU A 140 20.80 11.76 19.48
N VAL A 141 19.93 11.35 20.41
CA VAL A 141 19.04 12.28 21.14
C VAL A 141 19.71 12.84 22.40
N SER A 142 20.68 12.14 22.99
CA SER A 142 21.43 12.66 24.16
C SER A 142 22.65 13.53 23.80
N ALA A 143 22.94 13.71 22.50
CA ALA A 143 24.11 14.48 22.03
C ALA A 143 23.78 15.93 21.65
N GLU A 144 22.51 16.36 21.72
CA GLU A 144 22.20 17.78 21.89
C GLU A 144 22.40 18.13 23.37
N GLU A 145 23.66 18.36 23.75
CA GLU A 145 23.96 19.18 24.92
C GLU A 145 23.18 20.49 24.76
N THR A 146 22.24 20.73 25.67
CA THR A 146 21.67 22.06 25.92
C THR A 146 22.82 23.03 26.13
N GLN A 147 23.17 23.79 25.09
CA GLN A 147 24.02 24.97 25.25
C GLN A 147 23.18 26.06 25.90
N ASP A 148 23.44 26.32 27.18
CA ASP A 148 22.98 27.54 27.84
C ASP A 148 23.58 28.76 27.14
N ILE A 149 22.77 29.44 26.33
CA ILE A 149 23.14 30.75 25.78
C ILE A 149 23.09 31.75 26.93
N LYS A 150 24.25 32.03 27.55
CA LYS A 150 24.41 33.18 28.44
C LYS A 150 24.40 34.45 27.60
N ALA A 151 23.24 35.08 27.48
CA ALA A 151 23.15 36.46 27.03
C ALA A 151 23.69 37.36 28.15
N SER A 152 24.83 38.01 27.93
CA SER A 152 25.27 39.13 28.77
C SER A 152 24.47 40.38 28.36
N GLU A 153 23.46 40.75 29.13
CA GLU A 153 22.90 42.09 29.04
C GLU A 153 23.87 43.07 29.71
N SER A 154 24.68 43.78 28.91
CA SER A 154 25.34 44.98 29.38
C SER A 154 24.30 46.10 29.44
N ALA A 155 23.79 46.41 30.63
CA ALA A 155 23.05 47.64 30.84
C ALA A 155 24.00 48.83 30.62
N ARG A 156 23.76 49.63 29.59
CA ARG A 156 24.35 50.97 29.46
C ARG A 156 23.42 51.95 30.18
N GLU A 157 23.89 52.56 31.26
CA GLU A 157 23.28 53.79 31.76
C GLU A 157 23.44 54.89 30.70
N ILE A 158 22.32 55.44 30.25
CA ILE A 158 22.28 56.67 29.46
C ILE A 158 21.93 57.77 30.45
N GLU A 159 22.92 58.54 30.90
CA GLU A 159 22.66 59.81 31.57
C GLU A 159 22.08 60.79 30.53
N LEU A 160 20.80 61.11 30.68
CA LEU A 160 20.18 62.26 30.03
C LEU A 160 20.51 63.50 30.87
N SER A 161 21.54 64.25 30.47
CA SER A 161 21.76 65.60 30.97
C SER A 161 20.63 66.50 30.44
N VAL A 162 19.74 66.91 31.34
CA VAL A 162 18.77 67.98 31.07
C VAL A 162 19.42 69.29 31.49
N GLU A 163 19.97 70.04 30.53
CA GLU A 163 20.31 71.44 30.75
C GLU A 163 19.02 72.28 30.72
N TRP A 164 18.67 72.83 31.88
CA TRP A 164 17.76 73.96 31.99
C TRP A 164 18.60 75.22 32.19
N GLU A 165 18.75 76.02 31.14
CA GLU A 165 18.62 77.50 31.07
C GLU A 165 19.04 78.04 29.70
#